data_AF-A0A5E5PCK7-F1
#
_entry.id   AF-A0A5E5PCK7-F1
#
_cell.length_a   1.000
_cell.length_b   1.000
_cell.length_c   1.000
_cell.angle_alpha   90.00
_cell.angle_beta   90.00
_cell.angle_gamma   90.00
#
_symmetry.space_group_name_H-M   'P 1'
#
loop_
_entity.id
_entity.type
_entity.pdbx_description
1 polymer ?
#
loop_
_entity_poly.entity_id
_entity_poly.type
_entity_poly.pdbx_seq_one_letter_code
_entity_poly.pdbx_strand_id
1 'polypeptide(L)'
;MTPVNPALGEGVGRWLDAPARQRIVELAIAGAHHGMRTEPRAILRALPSLVTDRETRQWLHVALLIALGDKGAARAHLTDTVAAGRENEAATGVLARWLDAVDARDSALASSSPSSSSSRSSSSSPSPTLLS
;
A
#
# COMPACT_ATOMS: atom_id res chain seq x y z
N MET A 1 -40.46 24.59 -24.90
CA MET A 1 -39.78 24.13 -23.67
C MET A 1 -39.65 22.63 -23.77
N THR A 2 -38.50 22.14 -24.21
CA THR A 2 -38.15 20.71 -24.25
C THR A 2 -37.81 20.26 -22.83
N PRO A 3 -38.30 19.10 -22.37
CA PRO A 3 -37.91 18.58 -21.06
C PRO A 3 -36.43 18.20 -21.11
N VAL A 4 -35.63 18.80 -20.21
CA VAL A 4 -34.25 18.36 -19.98
C VAL A 4 -34.32 16.96 -19.37
N ASN A 5 -33.78 15.98 -20.08
CA ASN A 5 -33.72 14.61 -19.63
C ASN A 5 -32.53 14.48 -18.64
N PRO A 6 -32.74 14.16 -17.36
CA PRO A 6 -31.65 14.05 -16.37
C PRO A 6 -30.70 12.86 -16.60
N ALA A 7 -30.94 12.02 -17.61
CA ALA A 7 -30.21 10.78 -17.85
C ALA A 7 -28.74 10.91 -18.32
N LEU A 8 -28.24 12.12 -18.59
CA LEU A 8 -26.84 12.30 -19.02
C LEU A 8 -25.83 12.34 -17.86
N GLY A 9 -26.30 12.40 -16.61
CA GLY A 9 -25.45 12.36 -15.40
C GLY A 9 -25.22 10.96 -14.80
N GLU A 10 -26.06 9.97 -15.14
CA GLU A 10 -26.00 8.62 -14.55
C GLU A 10 -25.20 7.61 -15.38
N GLY A 11 -24.92 7.91 -16.66
CA GLY A 11 -24.33 6.96 -17.60
C GLY A 11 -22.84 6.66 -17.39
N VAL A 12 -22.08 7.58 -16.80
CA VAL A 12 -20.62 7.40 -16.61
C VAL A 12 -20.30 6.47 -15.42
N GLY A 13 -21.30 6.17 -14.58
CA GLY A 13 -21.16 5.30 -13.40
C GLY A 13 -21.47 3.81 -13.62
N ARG A 14 -21.91 3.40 -14.82
CA ARG A 14 -22.46 2.04 -15.05
C ARG A 14 -21.66 1.18 -16.03
N TRP A 15 -20.38 1.49 -16.25
CA TRP A 15 -19.51 0.63 -17.08
C TRP A 15 -19.02 -0.63 -16.36
N LEU A 16 -18.97 -0.59 -15.03
CA LEU A 16 -18.58 -1.74 -14.19
C LEU A 16 -19.67 -2.01 -13.16
N ASP A 17 -20.12 -3.25 -13.08
CA ASP A 17 -21.04 -3.70 -12.03
C ASP A 17 -20.34 -3.75 -10.66
N ALA A 18 -21.15 -3.84 -9.58
CA ALA A 18 -20.60 -3.88 -8.23
C ALA A 18 -19.59 -5.01 -8.01
N PRO A 19 -19.83 -6.25 -8.48
CA PRO A 19 -18.85 -7.33 -8.38
C PRO A 19 -17.53 -7.04 -9.11
N ALA A 20 -17.55 -6.43 -10.30
CA ALA A 20 -16.31 -6.09 -11.01
C ALA A 20 -15.51 -5.01 -10.27
N ARG A 21 -16.18 -3.97 -9.73
CA ARG A 21 -15.49 -2.94 -8.94
C ARG A 21 -14.83 -3.52 -7.69
N GLN A 22 -15.51 -4.44 -7.00
CA GLN A 22 -14.95 -5.16 -5.86
C GLN A 22 -13.69 -5.94 -6.26
N ARG A 23 -13.76 -6.75 -7.32
CA ARG A 23 -12.61 -7.55 -7.79
C ARG A 23 -11.41 -6.68 -8.17
N ILE A 24 -11.63 -5.50 -8.76
CA ILE A 24 -10.57 -4.55 -9.10
C ILE A 24 -9.85 -4.09 -7.83
N VAL A 25 -10.59 -3.74 -6.78
CA VAL A 25 -10.01 -3.31 -5.49
C VAL A 25 -9.26 -4.47 -4.82
N GLU A 26 -9.85 -5.66 -4.78
CA GLU A 26 -9.21 -6.86 -4.23
C GLU A 26 -7.90 -7.19 -4.97
N LEU A 27 -7.91 -7.12 -6.30
CA LEU A 27 -6.74 -7.33 -7.13
C LEU A 27 -5.66 -6.28 -6.87
N ALA A 28 -6.04 -5.02 -6.60
CA ALA A 28 -5.09 -3.98 -6.22
C ALA A 28 -4.37 -4.30 -4.91
N ILE A 29 -5.13 -4.74 -3.89
CA ILE A 29 -4.57 -5.10 -2.58
C ILE A 29 -3.64 -6.31 -2.72
N ALA A 30 -4.10 -7.36 -3.41
CA ALA A 30 -3.29 -8.54 -3.66
C ALA A 30 -2.02 -8.20 -4.46
N GLY A 31 -2.17 -7.46 -5.57
CA GLY A 31 -1.06 -7.03 -6.42
C GLY A 31 -0.02 -6.21 -5.65
N ALA A 32 -0.46 -5.29 -4.78
CA ALA A 32 0.43 -4.51 -3.93
C ALA A 32 1.27 -5.41 -3.01
N HIS A 33 0.66 -6.42 -2.39
CA HIS A 33 1.39 -7.41 -1.59
C HIS A 33 2.37 -8.28 -2.39
N HIS A 34 2.09 -8.48 -3.68
CA HIS A 34 2.99 -9.17 -4.60
C HIS A 34 4.02 -8.25 -5.27
N GLY A 35 4.18 -7.01 -4.78
CA GLY A 35 5.22 -6.08 -5.23
C GLY A 35 4.83 -5.20 -6.42
N MET A 36 3.59 -5.26 -6.90
CA MET A 36 3.09 -4.33 -7.91
C MET A 36 2.95 -2.93 -7.29
N ARG A 37 3.39 -1.90 -8.02
CA ARG A 37 3.39 -0.51 -7.52
C ARG A 37 2.55 0.42 -8.37
N THR A 38 2.53 0.22 -9.69
CA THR A 38 1.89 1.16 -10.63
C THR A 38 0.38 1.00 -10.63
N GLU A 39 -0.10 -0.23 -10.81
CA GLU A 39 -1.51 -0.56 -10.95
C GLU A 39 -2.28 -0.34 -9.64
N PRO A 40 -1.79 -0.79 -8.46
CA PRO A 40 -2.50 -0.50 -7.21
C PRO A 40 -2.54 1.00 -6.89
N ARG A 41 -1.51 1.77 -7.27
CA ARG A 41 -1.54 3.24 -7.12
C ARG A 41 -2.53 3.92 -8.06
N ALA A 42 -2.71 3.41 -9.28
CA ALA A 42 -3.75 3.89 -10.17
C ALA A 42 -5.14 3.61 -9.55
N ILE A 43 -5.35 2.41 -8.99
CA ILE A 43 -6.61 2.04 -8.34
C ILE A 43 -6.85 2.85 -7.06
N LEU A 44 -5.81 3.13 -6.26
CA LEU A 44 -5.91 4.01 -5.08
C LEU A 44 -6.50 5.38 -5.43
N ARG A 45 -6.07 5.97 -6.56
CA ARG A 45 -6.59 7.26 -7.05
C ARG A 45 -8.01 7.14 -7.60
N ALA A 46 -8.37 5.98 -8.15
CA ALA A 46 -9.68 5.69 -8.70
C ALA A 46 -10.72 5.23 -7.66
N LEU A 47 -10.32 4.98 -6.40
CA LEU A 47 -11.21 4.50 -5.33
C LEU A 47 -12.54 5.27 -5.21
N PRO A 48 -12.60 6.61 -5.32
CA PRO A 48 -13.87 7.34 -5.27
C PRO A 48 -14.88 6.94 -6.34
N SER A 49 -14.41 6.49 -7.51
CA SER A 49 -15.25 6.01 -8.61
C SER A 49 -15.60 4.53 -8.47
N LEU A 50 -14.82 3.77 -7.69
CA LEU A 50 -15.01 2.33 -7.49
C LEU A 50 -15.93 2.03 -6.29
N VAL A 51 -15.85 2.86 -5.25
CA VAL A 51 -16.49 2.66 -3.96
C VAL A 51 -17.27 3.92 -3.58
N THR A 52 -18.58 3.85 -3.78
CA THR A 52 -19.51 4.94 -3.49
C THR A 52 -19.61 5.21 -1.98
N ASP A 53 -19.67 4.14 -1.18
CA ASP A 53 -19.71 4.25 0.27
C ASP A 53 -18.44 4.93 0.81
N ARG A 54 -18.62 6.02 1.55
CA ARG A 54 -17.52 6.88 1.99
C ARG A 54 -16.67 6.18 3.04
N GLU A 55 -17.30 5.47 3.97
CA GLU A 55 -16.61 4.81 5.07
C GLU A 55 -15.76 3.64 4.53
N THR A 56 -16.37 2.75 3.76
CA THR A 56 -15.68 1.64 3.08
C THR A 56 -14.51 2.14 2.25
N ARG A 57 -14.68 3.24 1.52
CA ARG A 57 -13.61 3.85 0.72
C ARG A 57 -12.44 4.31 1.58
N GLN A 58 -12.68 4.88 2.76
CA GLN A 58 -11.62 5.29 3.69
C GLN A 58 -10.83 4.09 4.20
N TRP A 59 -11.51 3.01 4.57
CA TRP A 59 -10.87 1.77 5.01
C TRP A 59 -10.04 1.12 3.89
N LEU A 60 -10.57 1.08 2.68
CA LEU A 60 -9.85 0.57 1.52
C LEU A 60 -8.66 1.46 1.11
N HIS A 61 -8.77 2.77 1.31
CA HIS A 61 -7.67 3.69 1.09
C HIS A 61 -6.49 3.37 2.03
N VAL A 62 -6.75 3.26 3.33
CA VAL A 62 -5.73 2.88 4.33
C VAL A 62 -5.18 1.49 4.03
N ALA A 63 -6.04 0.52 3.70
CA ALA A 63 -5.62 -0.83 3.35
C ALA A 63 -4.64 -0.86 2.17
N LEU A 64 -4.92 -0.13 1.09
CA LEU A 64 -4.00 -0.04 -0.05
C LEU A 64 -2.70 0.68 0.33
N LEU A 65 -2.73 1.72 1.16
CA LEU A 65 -1.50 2.39 1.63
C LEU A 65 -0.60 1.41 2.40
N ILE A 66 -1.18 0.60 3.29
CA ILE A 66 -0.46 -0.47 4.00
C ILE A 66 0.13 -1.47 3.00
N ALA A 67 -0.68 -1.95 2.05
CA ALA A 67 -0.24 -2.94 1.06
C ALA A 67 0.87 -2.41 0.13
N LEU A 68 0.85 -1.12 -0.21
CA LEU A 68 1.88 -0.44 -1.01
C LEU A 68 3.18 -0.15 -0.23
N GLY A 69 3.16 -0.32 1.09
CA GLY A 69 4.26 0.02 1.99
C GLY A 69 4.33 1.51 2.34
N ASP A 70 3.31 2.30 2.00
CA ASP A 70 3.20 3.73 2.31
C ASP A 70 2.72 3.94 3.77
N LYS A 71 3.45 3.33 4.71
CA LYS A 71 3.09 3.15 6.13
C LYS A 71 2.92 4.47 6.89
N GLY A 72 3.72 5.49 6.56
CA GLY A 72 3.59 6.82 7.15
C GLY A 72 2.25 7.49 6.82
N ALA A 73 1.81 7.38 5.56
CA ALA A 73 0.52 7.90 5.13
C ALA A 73 -0.64 7.10 5.77
N ALA A 74 -0.51 5.78 5.88
CA ALA A 74 -1.50 4.95 6.57
C ALA A 74 -1.67 5.36 8.04
N ARG A 75 -0.57 5.60 8.78
CA ARG A 75 -0.60 6.10 10.16
C ARG A 75 -1.30 7.44 10.26
N ALA A 76 -0.91 8.41 9.44
CA ALA A 76 -1.50 9.74 9.45
C ALA A 76 -3.02 9.68 9.22
N HIS A 77 -3.46 8.87 8.26
CA HIS A 77 -4.89 8.66 8.01
C HIS A 77 -5.63 8.04 9.20
N LEU A 78 -5.04 7.04 9.86
CA LEU A 78 -5.66 6.42 11.05
C LEU A 78 -5.76 7.42 12.20
N THR A 79 -4.72 8.21 12.46
CA THR A 79 -4.73 9.25 13.49
C THR A 79 -5.78 10.32 13.20
N ASP A 80 -5.90 10.77 11.95
CA ASP A 80 -6.91 11.75 11.54
C ASP A 80 -8.33 11.21 11.72
N THR A 81 -8.57 9.92 11.42
CA THR A 81 -9.90 9.31 11.62
C THR A 81 -10.29 9.21 13.09
N VAL A 82 -9.34 8.88 13.97
CA VAL A 82 -9.56 8.85 15.43
C VAL A 82 -9.81 10.27 15.95
N ALA A 83 -8.99 11.24 15.54
CA ALA A 83 -9.16 12.64 15.96
C ALA A 83 -10.49 13.25 15.50
N ALA A 84 -11.03 12.80 14.37
CA ALA A 84 -12.29 13.28 13.83
C ALA A 84 -13.54 12.66 14.51
N GLY A 85 -13.38 11.68 15.41
CA GLY A 85 -14.51 11.00 16.08
C GLY A 85 -15.46 10.28 15.11
N ARG A 86 -14.97 9.85 13.93
CA ARG A 86 -15.77 9.24 12.84
C ARG A 86 -15.68 7.71 12.87
N GLU A 87 -15.63 7.14 14.06
CA GLU A 87 -15.03 5.83 14.27
C GLU A 87 -16.03 4.68 14.14
N ASN A 88 -15.76 3.83 13.16
CA ASN A 88 -15.96 2.39 13.33
C ASN A 88 -14.70 1.84 14.00
N GLU A 89 -14.73 1.80 15.34
CA GLU A 89 -13.60 1.45 16.20
C GLU A 89 -13.01 0.08 15.82
N ALA A 90 -13.87 -0.86 15.44
CA ALA A 90 -13.46 -2.21 15.03
C ALA A 90 -12.62 -2.20 13.74
N ALA A 91 -13.07 -1.48 12.69
CA ALA A 91 -12.35 -1.40 11.42
C ALA A 91 -10.99 -0.70 11.59
N THR A 92 -10.98 0.42 12.33
CA THR A 92 -9.76 1.18 12.63
C THR A 92 -8.76 0.33 13.41
N GLY A 93 -9.22 -0.40 14.43
CA GLY A 93 -8.38 -1.29 15.23
C GLY A 93 -7.85 -2.51 14.46
N VAL A 94 -8.57 -3.01 13.46
CA VAL A 94 -8.06 -4.06 12.56
C VAL A 94 -6.95 -3.50 11.66
N LEU A 95 -7.16 -2.33 11.06
CA LEU A 95 -6.17 -1.69 10.18
C LEU A 95 -4.90 -1.30 10.93
N ALA A 96 -5.02 -0.78 12.16
CA ALA A 96 -3.88 -0.46 13.01
C ALA A 96 -3.04 -1.72 13.33
N ARG A 97 -3.69 -2.81 13.78
CA ARG A 97 -3.00 -4.08 14.06
C ARG A 97 -2.34 -4.67 12.82
N TRP A 98 -2.97 -4.54 11.66
CA TRP A 98 -2.38 -5.01 10.42
C TRP A 98 -1.14 -4.19 10.04
N LEU A 99 -1.19 -2.86 10.17
CA LEU A 99 -0.04 -1.99 9.94
C LEU A 99 1.14 -2.35 10.87
N ASP A 100 0.87 -2.59 12.16
CA ASP A 100 1.89 -3.02 13.12
C ASP A 100 2.50 -4.37 12.74
N ALA A 101 1.68 -5.32 12.29
CA ALA A 101 2.15 -6.63 11.83
C ALA A 101 3.05 -6.53 10.58
N VAL A 102 2.73 -5.63 9.64
CA VAL A 102 3.57 -5.37 8.47
C VAL A 102 4.90 -4.74 8.88
N ASP A 103 4.90 -3.79 9.82
CA ASP A 103 6.14 -3.19 10.33
C ASP A 103 7.03 -4.20 11.08
N ALA A 104 6.43 -5.07 11.89
CA ALA A 104 7.15 -6.15 12.55
C ALA A 104 7.80 -7.11 11.54
N ARG A 105 7.07 -7.46 10.47
CA ARG A 105 7.59 -8.32 9.39
C ARG A 105 8.77 -7.66 8.67
N ASP A 106 8.66 -6.40 8.30
CA ASP A 106 9.72 -5.68 7.60
C ASP A 106 10.98 -5.55 8.48
N SER A 107 10.78 -5.33 9.79
CA SER A 107 11.88 -5.30 10.77
C SER A 107 12.58 -6.65 10.89
N ALA A 108 11.82 -7.74 10.91
CA ALA A 108 12.37 -9.10 10.94
C ALA A 108 13.19 -9.42 9.68
N LEU A 109 12.69 -9.04 8.50
CA LEU A 109 13.41 -9.20 7.22
C LEU A 109 14.72 -8.39 7.17
N ALA A 110 14.73 -7.19 7.75
CA ALA A 110 15.94 -6.37 7.86
C ALA A 110 16.99 -7.04 8.78
N SER A 111 16.56 -7.60 9.91
CA SER A 111 17.46 -8.27 10.86
C SER A 111 18.05 -9.60 10.38
N SER A 112 17.40 -10.26 9.42
CA SER A 112 17.80 -11.57 8.88
C SER A 112 18.65 -11.48 7.61
N SER A 113 18.92 -10.26 7.12
CA SER A 113 19.90 -10.04 6.05
C SER A 113 21.32 -10.28 6.61
N PRO A 114 22.06 -11.30 6.12
CA PRO A 114 23.42 -11.53 6.59
C PRO A 114 24.28 -10.32 6.20
N SER A 115 24.81 -9.63 7.19
CA SER A 115 25.90 -8.68 7.00
C SER A 115 27.06 -9.44 6.37
N SER A 116 27.22 -9.31 5.05
CA SER A 116 28.41 -9.71 4.32
C SER A 116 29.56 -8.83 4.79
N SER A 117 30.13 -9.18 5.94
CA SER A 117 31.43 -8.69 6.37
C SER A 117 32.43 -9.05 5.28
N SER A 118 32.76 -8.04 4.48
CA SER A 118 33.88 -8.10 3.56
C SER A 118 35.15 -8.22 4.39
N SER A 119 35.54 -9.47 4.70
CA SER A 119 36.84 -9.78 5.27
C SER A 119 37.90 -9.32 4.28
N ARG A 120 38.44 -8.12 4.52
CA ARG A 120 39.62 -7.60 3.83
C ARG A 120 40.81 -8.50 4.20
N SER A 121 41.06 -9.52 3.41
CA SER A 121 42.30 -10.28 3.47
C SER A 121 43.42 -9.45 2.87
N SER A 122 44.15 -8.71 3.71
CA SER A 122 45.44 -8.13 3.38
C SER A 122 46.46 -9.25 3.21
N SER A 123 46.69 -9.69 1.98
CA SER A 123 47.81 -10.57 1.62
C SER A 123 49.02 -9.71 1.28
N SER A 124 49.91 -9.56 2.26
CA SER A 124 51.26 -9.02 2.11
C SER A 124 52.09 -9.87 1.14
N SER A 125 52.48 -9.31 0.01
CA SER A 125 53.43 -9.92 -0.94
C SER A 125 54.87 -9.78 -0.45
N PRO A 126 55.70 -10.85 -0.45
CA PRO A 126 57.13 -10.72 -0.23
C PRO A 126 57.87 -10.29 -1.50
N SER A 127 58.77 -9.32 -1.38
CA SER A 127 59.66 -8.85 -2.45
C SER A 127 60.76 -9.89 -2.77
N PRO A 128 61.10 -10.14 -4.04
CA PRO A 128 62.28 -10.92 -4.38
C PRO A 128 63.56 -10.05 -4.37
N THR A 129 64.55 -10.48 -3.60
CA THR A 129 65.91 -9.95 -3.59
C THR A 129 66.59 -10.23 -4.94
N LEU A 130 66.98 -9.20 -5.68
CA LEU A 130 67.85 -9.31 -6.85
C LEU A 130 69.31 -9.14 -6.41
N LEU A 131 70.10 -10.20 -6.62
CA LEU A 131 71.53 -10.26 -6.41
C LEU A 131 72.24 -9.67 -7.64
N SER A 132 73.11 -8.68 -7.45
CA SER A 132 74.19 -8.29 -8.36
C SER A 132 75.31 -7.67 -7.56
#